data_AF-Q8YLY8-F1
#
_entry.id   AF-Q8YLY8-F1
#
_cell.length_a   1.000
_cell.length_b   1.000
_cell.length_c   1.000
_cell.angle_alpha   90.00
_cell.angle_beta   90.00
_cell.angle_gamma   90.00
#
_symmetry.space_group_name_H-M   'P 1'
#
loop_
_entity.id
_entity.type
_entity.pdbx_description
1 polymer ?
#
loop_
_entity_poly.entity_id
_entity_poly.type
_entity_poly.pdbx_seq_one_letter_code
_entity_poly.pdbx_strand_id
1 'polypeptide(L)'
;MTMQPESTSLGDLFCRRIPFKVPKYQRAFDWEQEEIDDFIKDLLVLYNSRKINPNQPRKHFFGGLVSIKQHIPNSYTGNLYDLVDGQQRLATFTLTIASLVNAFESLANESEIEKNTEIAQAAKSYASTTKDEYLVYKEVINGQLQPRLRLTLSKADHVFFEDLRGYL
;
A
#
# COMPACT_ATOMS: atom_id res chain seq x y z
N MET A 1 -2.46 -1.10 -29.20
CA MET A 1 -2.30 -0.68 -27.80
C MET A 1 -1.14 0.30 -27.75
N THR A 2 -1.32 1.46 -27.15
CA THR A 2 -0.25 2.47 -26.99
C THR A 2 0.20 2.43 -25.53
N MET A 3 1.49 2.22 -25.27
CA MET A 3 2.04 2.32 -23.92
C MET A 3 2.19 3.80 -23.54
N GLN A 4 1.73 4.18 -22.35
CA GLN A 4 1.91 5.52 -21.79
C GLN A 4 2.77 5.42 -20.53
N PRO A 5 4.08 5.75 -20.62
CA PRO A 5 4.94 5.76 -19.43
C PRO A 5 4.66 6.99 -18.57
N GLU A 6 4.55 6.80 -17.27
CA GLU A 6 4.46 7.88 -16.27
C GLU A 6 5.45 7.57 -15.14
N SER A 7 6.17 8.60 -14.68
CA SER A 7 6.97 8.52 -13.45
C SER A 7 6.17 9.12 -12.31
N THR A 8 5.99 8.35 -11.23
CA THR A 8 5.18 8.76 -10.08
C THR A 8 5.81 8.26 -8.78
N SER A 9 5.52 8.94 -7.67
CA SER A 9 5.95 8.48 -6.35
C SER A 9 5.02 7.37 -5.85
N LEU A 10 5.50 6.52 -4.95
CA LEU A 10 4.65 5.50 -4.31
C LEU A 10 3.49 6.15 -3.55
N GLY A 11 3.73 7.28 -2.89
CA GLY A 11 2.69 8.04 -2.19
C GLY A 11 1.59 8.47 -3.15
N ASP A 12 1.95 9.06 -4.29
CA ASP A 12 0.98 9.47 -5.31
C ASP A 12 0.26 8.27 -5.94
N LEU A 13 0.98 7.18 -6.21
CA LEU A 13 0.43 5.94 -6.76
C LEU A 13 -0.70 5.39 -5.88
N PHE A 14 -0.45 5.28 -4.58
CA PHE A 14 -1.45 4.82 -3.63
C PHE A 14 -2.55 5.86 -3.44
N CYS A 15 -2.23 7.14 -3.22
CA CYS A 15 -3.22 8.18 -2.89
C CYS A 15 -4.24 8.45 -4.01
N ARG A 16 -3.85 8.38 -5.29
CA ARG A 16 -4.69 8.74 -6.46
C ARG A 16 -5.90 7.84 -6.72
N ARG A 17 -6.24 6.91 -5.81
CA ARG A 17 -7.32 5.91 -5.96
C ARG A 17 -7.20 5.16 -7.28
N ILE A 18 -6.03 4.60 -7.52
CA ILE A 18 -5.75 3.74 -8.67
C ILE A 18 -5.90 2.30 -8.17
N PRO A 19 -7.10 1.69 -8.22
CA PRO A 19 -7.24 0.33 -7.74
C PRO A 19 -6.45 -0.60 -8.66
N PHE A 20 -5.45 -1.26 -8.08
CA PHE A 20 -4.70 -2.30 -8.76
C PHE A 20 -5.30 -3.65 -8.44
N LYS A 21 -5.41 -4.48 -9.46
CA LYS A 21 -5.81 -5.87 -9.32
C LYS A 21 -4.75 -6.76 -9.95
N VAL A 22 -4.25 -7.72 -9.19
CA VAL A 22 -3.41 -8.78 -9.75
C VAL A 22 -4.32 -9.81 -10.42
N PRO A 23 -4.18 -10.06 -11.73
CA PRO A 23 -5.00 -11.03 -12.44
C PRO A 23 -4.86 -12.45 -11.90
N LYS A 24 -5.89 -13.29 -12.08
CA LYS A 24 -5.92 -14.67 -11.55
C LYS A 24 -4.82 -15.58 -12.09
N TYR A 25 -4.29 -15.28 -13.27
CA TYR A 25 -3.26 -16.07 -13.94
C TYR A 25 -1.83 -15.70 -13.50
N GLN A 26 -1.69 -14.67 -12.67
CA GLN A 26 -0.39 -14.31 -12.13
C GLN A 26 0.04 -15.23 -10.99
N ARG A 27 1.36 -15.40 -10.82
CA ARG A 27 1.92 -16.22 -9.74
C ARG A 27 1.63 -15.62 -8.36
N ALA A 28 1.67 -16.49 -7.36
CA ALA A 28 1.58 -16.12 -5.95
C ALA A 28 2.74 -15.21 -5.50
N PHE A 29 2.62 -14.60 -4.33
CA PHE A 29 3.73 -13.94 -3.66
C PHE A 29 4.84 -14.95 -3.37
N ASP A 30 6.06 -14.60 -3.73
CA ASP A 30 7.18 -15.54 -3.87
C ASP A 30 8.53 -14.79 -3.76
N TRP A 31 8.53 -13.65 -3.06
CA TRP A 31 9.78 -13.06 -2.60
C TRP A 31 10.17 -13.75 -1.30
N GLU A 32 11.43 -14.16 -1.23
CA GLU A 32 11.99 -14.80 -0.07
C GLU A 32 12.81 -13.79 0.75
N GLN A 33 13.55 -14.28 1.74
CA GLN A 33 14.28 -13.44 2.68
C GLN A 33 15.26 -12.48 1.98
N GLU A 34 15.93 -12.94 0.93
CA GLU A 34 16.94 -12.14 0.22
C GLU A 34 16.33 -10.89 -0.43
N GLU A 35 15.22 -11.03 -1.17
CA GLU A 35 14.57 -9.88 -1.80
C GLU A 35 13.95 -8.92 -0.77
N ILE A 36 13.47 -9.46 0.34
CA ILE A 36 12.94 -8.66 1.45
C ILE A 36 14.04 -7.88 2.15
N ASP A 37 15.21 -8.49 2.39
CA ASP A 37 16.35 -7.83 3.01
C ASP A 37 16.89 -6.70 2.13
N ASP A 38 16.99 -6.92 0.82
CA ASP A 38 17.39 -5.88 -0.13
C ASP A 38 16.39 -4.72 -0.16
N PHE A 39 15.08 -5.03 -0.18
CA PHE A 39 14.02 -4.03 -0.09
C PHE A 39 14.13 -3.19 1.19
N ILE A 40 14.31 -3.83 2.35
CA ILE A 40 14.45 -3.14 3.64
C ILE A 40 15.70 -2.28 3.66
N LYS A 41 16.83 -2.80 3.15
CA LYS A 41 18.09 -2.07 3.05
C LYS A 41 17.95 -0.80 2.22
N ASP A 42 17.26 -0.87 1.09
CA ASP A 42 16.98 0.31 0.25
C ASP A 42 16.14 1.36 0.98
N LEU A 43 15.11 0.93 1.72
CA LEU A 43 14.31 1.83 2.57
C LEU A 43 15.15 2.48 3.67
N LEU A 44 16.02 1.72 4.34
CA LEU A 44 16.90 2.24 5.40
C LEU A 44 17.90 3.26 4.85
N VAL A 45 18.45 3.03 3.67
CA VAL A 45 19.34 3.99 3.01
C VAL A 45 18.59 5.30 2.73
N LEU A 46 17.36 5.24 2.23
CA LEU A 46 16.52 6.42 2.02
C LEU A 46 16.23 7.15 3.34
N TYR A 47 15.79 6.43 4.37
CA TYR A 47 15.51 6.98 5.69
C TYR A 47 16.72 7.70 6.29
N ASN A 48 17.87 7.04 6.31
CA ASN A 48 19.12 7.61 6.84
C ASN A 48 19.56 8.84 6.05
N SER A 49 19.42 8.82 4.72
CA SER A 49 19.75 9.99 3.89
C SER A 49 18.88 11.20 4.21
N ARG A 50 17.57 11.00 4.47
CA ARG A 50 16.64 12.07 4.86
C ARG A 50 16.96 12.62 6.24
N LYS A 51 17.38 11.76 7.17
CA LYS A 51 17.79 12.18 8.53
C LYS A 51 19.06 13.05 8.50
N ILE A 52 20.03 12.69 7.66
CA ILE A 52 21.32 13.40 7.55
C ILE A 52 21.16 14.72 6.77
N ASN A 53 20.45 14.68 5.62
CA ASN A 53 20.30 15.81 4.71
C ASN A 53 18.81 16.05 4.38
N PRO A 54 18.02 16.61 5.31
CA PRO A 54 16.57 16.76 5.12
C PRO A 54 16.19 17.64 3.92
N ASN A 55 17.05 18.60 3.56
CA ASN A 55 16.83 19.51 2.43
C ASN A 55 17.21 18.90 1.07
N GLN A 56 17.85 17.73 1.04
CA GLN A 56 18.28 17.05 -0.19
C GLN A 56 18.00 15.54 -0.10
N PRO A 57 16.71 15.15 -0.11
CA PRO A 57 16.34 13.76 0.04
C PRO A 57 16.83 12.93 -1.15
N ARG A 58 17.51 11.82 -0.87
CA ARG A 58 17.87 10.84 -1.89
C ARG A 58 16.60 10.26 -2.51
N LYS A 59 16.62 10.06 -3.84
CA LYS A 59 15.60 9.32 -4.57
C LYS A 59 16.13 7.91 -4.87
N HIS A 60 15.23 6.94 -4.88
CA HIS A 60 15.52 5.57 -5.27
C HIS A 60 14.44 5.12 -6.26
N PHE A 61 14.85 4.34 -7.26
CA PHE A 61 13.96 3.81 -8.28
C PHE A 61 13.63 2.34 -7.98
N PHE A 62 12.42 2.08 -7.46
CA PHE A 62 11.95 0.73 -7.11
C PHE A 62 11.47 -0.09 -8.32
N GLY A 63 11.96 0.24 -9.52
CA GLY A 63 11.60 -0.41 -10.78
C GLY A 63 10.27 0.07 -11.39
N GLY A 64 9.98 -0.40 -12.61
CA GLY A 64 8.74 -0.07 -13.32
C GLY A 64 7.55 -0.94 -12.93
N LEU A 65 6.34 -0.41 -13.04
CA LEU A 65 5.09 -1.17 -12.92
C LEU A 65 4.41 -1.19 -14.28
N VAL A 66 3.92 -2.34 -14.71
CA VAL A 66 3.16 -2.49 -15.96
C VAL A 66 1.75 -2.89 -15.62
N SER A 67 0.77 -2.14 -16.12
CA SER A 67 -0.64 -2.46 -15.91
C SER A 67 -1.47 -2.20 -17.17
N ILE A 68 -2.61 -2.87 -17.24
CA ILE A 68 -3.62 -2.67 -18.27
C ILE A 68 -4.77 -1.90 -17.65
N LYS A 69 -5.01 -0.68 -18.14
CA LYS A 69 -6.15 0.13 -17.74
C LYS A 69 -7.44 -0.46 -18.31
N GLN A 70 -8.37 -0.81 -17.43
CA GLN A 70 -9.71 -1.26 -17.73
C GLN A 70 -10.72 -0.21 -17.29
N HIS A 71 -11.64 0.15 -18.18
CA HIS A 71 -12.75 1.03 -17.82
C HIS A 71 -13.85 0.21 -17.13
N ILE A 72 -14.28 0.64 -15.95
CA ILE A 72 -15.38 0.01 -15.22
C ILE A 72 -16.60 0.95 -15.23
N PRO A 73 -17.62 0.67 -16.07
CA PRO A 73 -18.86 1.43 -16.05
C PRO A 73 -19.51 1.42 -14.67
N ASN A 74 -20.14 2.53 -14.29
CA ASN A 74 -20.86 2.69 -13.01
C ASN A 74 -20.00 2.51 -11.74
N SER A 75 -18.67 2.64 -11.85
CA SER A 75 -17.78 2.80 -10.69
C SER A 75 -17.45 4.28 -10.47
N TYR A 76 -17.28 4.69 -9.22
CA TYR A 76 -16.90 6.08 -8.89
C TYR A 76 -15.49 6.42 -9.42
N THR A 77 -14.58 5.45 -9.41
CA THR A 77 -13.19 5.59 -9.90
C THR A 77 -13.11 5.57 -11.44
N GLY A 78 -14.08 4.93 -12.10
CA GLY A 78 -14.18 4.78 -13.56
C GLY A 78 -13.15 3.82 -14.16
N ASN A 79 -12.10 3.44 -13.43
CA ASN A 79 -10.96 2.68 -13.95
C ASN A 79 -10.42 1.68 -12.93
N LEU A 80 -9.99 0.52 -13.43
CA LEU A 80 -9.25 -0.51 -12.72
C LEU A 80 -7.98 -0.84 -13.49
N TYR A 81 -6.90 -1.15 -12.78
CA TYR A 81 -5.61 -1.43 -13.39
C TYR A 81 -5.21 -2.88 -13.12
N ASP A 82 -5.27 -3.71 -14.16
CA ASP A 82 -4.80 -5.10 -14.09
C ASP A 82 -3.28 -5.10 -14.12
N LEU A 83 -2.65 -5.51 -13.01
CA LEU A 83 -1.20 -5.47 -12.84
C LEU A 83 -0.55 -6.65 -13.58
N VAL A 84 0.28 -6.34 -14.56
CA VAL A 84 0.98 -7.30 -15.43
C VAL A 84 2.39 -7.58 -14.93
N ASP A 85 3.08 -6.55 -14.42
CA ASP A 85 4.42 -6.68 -13.84
C ASP A 85 4.61 -5.77 -12.61
N GLY A 86 5.50 -6.18 -11.71
CA GLY A 86 5.82 -5.53 -10.45
C GLY A 86 4.86 -5.84 -9.31
N GLN A 87 4.10 -6.93 -9.43
CA GLN A 87 3.17 -7.41 -8.40
C GLN A 87 3.83 -7.67 -7.05
N GLN A 88 5.00 -8.31 -7.01
CA GLN A 88 5.66 -8.62 -5.73
C GLN A 88 6.11 -7.34 -5.04
N ARG A 89 6.67 -6.39 -5.81
CA ARG A 89 7.07 -5.08 -5.30
C ARG A 89 5.89 -4.34 -4.69
N LEU A 90 4.77 -4.26 -5.41
CA LEU A 90 3.59 -3.57 -4.92
C LEU A 90 2.98 -4.28 -3.70
N ALA A 91 2.96 -5.62 -3.70
CA ALA A 91 2.54 -6.42 -2.56
C ALA A 91 3.42 -6.17 -1.32
N THR A 92 4.75 -6.17 -1.47
CA THR A 92 5.69 -5.87 -0.38
C THR A 92 5.51 -4.46 0.18
N PHE A 93 5.28 -3.46 -0.69
CA PHE A 93 4.93 -2.11 -0.23
C PHE A 93 3.62 -2.10 0.56
N THR A 94 2.58 -2.77 0.07
CA THR A 94 1.30 -2.87 0.78
C THR A 94 1.45 -3.57 2.15
N LEU A 95 2.22 -4.67 2.23
CA LEU A 95 2.51 -5.35 3.49
C LEU A 95 3.30 -4.48 4.47
N THR A 96 4.26 -3.72 3.95
CA THR A 96 5.04 -2.77 4.74
C THR A 96 4.13 -1.71 5.35
N ILE A 97 3.26 -1.09 4.53
CA ILE A 97 2.29 -0.09 5.00
C ILE A 97 1.34 -0.67 6.04
N ALA A 98 0.84 -1.89 5.83
CA ALA A 98 0.00 -2.58 6.81
C ALA A 98 0.74 -2.83 8.14
N SER A 99 1.99 -3.26 8.07
CA SER A 99 2.82 -3.45 9.26
C SER A 99 3.05 -2.14 10.02
N LEU A 100 3.19 -1.01 9.30
CA LEU A 100 3.25 0.32 9.89
C LEU A 100 1.95 0.71 10.61
N VAL A 101 0.79 0.44 10.00
CA VAL A 101 -0.52 0.67 10.65
C VAL A 101 -0.61 -0.13 11.95
N ASN A 102 -0.25 -1.42 11.90
CA ASN A 102 -0.27 -2.29 13.09
C ASN A 102 0.67 -1.77 14.18
N ALA A 103 1.87 -1.32 13.81
CA ALA A 103 2.81 -0.77 14.78
C ALA A 103 2.25 0.49 15.47
N PHE A 104 1.54 1.36 14.73
CA PHE A 104 0.87 2.52 15.31
C PHE A 104 -0.30 2.12 16.22
N GLU A 105 -1.10 1.12 15.86
CA GLU A 105 -2.19 0.61 16.70
C GLU A 105 -1.66 -0.02 18.00
N SER A 106 -0.61 -0.82 17.93
CA SER A 106 0.06 -1.39 19.11
C SER A 106 0.61 -0.29 20.01
N LEU A 107 1.32 0.69 19.45
CA LEU A 107 1.85 1.83 20.20
C LEU A 107 0.74 2.63 20.89
N ALA A 108 -0.39 2.82 20.21
CA ALA A 108 -1.55 3.47 20.80
C ALA A 108 -2.07 2.70 22.02
N ASN A 109 -2.28 1.38 21.88
CA ASN A 109 -2.80 0.54 22.96
C ASN A 109 -1.85 0.51 24.17
N GLU A 110 -0.54 0.35 23.94
CA GLU A 110 0.48 0.39 24.99
C GLU A 110 0.46 1.74 25.72
N SER A 111 0.40 2.84 24.98
CA SER A 111 0.36 4.19 25.54
C SER A 111 -0.92 4.46 26.35
N GLU A 112 -2.06 3.85 25.99
CA GLU A 112 -3.30 3.95 26.78
C GLU A 112 -3.18 3.24 28.13
N ILE A 113 -2.54 2.06 28.15
CA ILE A 113 -2.27 1.31 29.39
C ILE A 113 -1.36 2.14 30.32
N GLU A 114 -0.36 2.81 29.75
CA GLU A 114 0.56 3.70 30.47
C GLU A 114 -0.07 5.06 30.84
N LYS A 115 -1.32 5.32 30.44
CA LYS A 115 -2.03 6.59 30.63
C LYS A 115 -1.35 7.80 29.98
N ASN A 116 -0.59 7.57 28.90
CA ASN A 116 -0.04 8.62 28.07
C ASN A 116 -1.00 8.96 26.93
N THR A 117 -2.02 9.77 27.23
CA THR A 117 -3.10 10.12 26.29
C THR A 117 -2.60 10.84 25.03
N GLU A 118 -1.53 11.63 25.14
CA GLU A 118 -0.99 12.39 23.99
C GLU A 118 -0.40 11.45 22.94
N ILE A 119 0.48 10.53 23.36
CA ILE A 119 1.08 9.54 22.44
C ILE A 119 0.01 8.59 21.90
N ALA A 120 -0.90 8.13 22.75
CA ALA A 120 -1.99 7.27 22.33
C ALA A 120 -2.82 7.90 21.21
N GLN A 121 -3.23 9.16 21.38
CA GLN A 121 -4.05 9.87 20.39
C GLN A 121 -3.28 10.14 19.10
N ALA A 122 -1.99 10.49 19.19
CA ALA A 122 -1.13 10.69 18.03
C ALA A 122 -0.98 9.38 17.23
N ALA A 123 -0.66 8.28 17.91
CA ALA A 123 -0.51 6.97 17.28
C ALA A 123 -1.80 6.49 16.61
N LYS A 124 -2.97 6.66 17.25
CA LYS A 124 -4.29 6.37 16.63
C LYS A 124 -4.51 7.17 15.35
N SER A 125 -4.17 8.47 15.38
CA SER A 125 -4.33 9.35 14.23
C SER A 125 -3.41 8.95 13.07
N TYR A 126 -2.17 8.55 13.36
CA TYR A 126 -1.25 8.02 12.35
C TYR A 126 -1.71 6.68 11.77
N ALA A 127 -2.19 5.76 12.61
CA ALA A 127 -2.76 4.50 12.16
C ALA A 127 -3.93 4.72 11.18
N SER A 128 -4.93 5.52 11.60
CA SER A 128 -6.12 5.77 10.79
C SER A 128 -5.79 6.48 9.48
N THR A 129 -4.93 7.49 9.53
CA THR A 129 -4.56 8.29 8.34
C THR A 129 -3.78 7.43 7.35
N THR A 130 -2.78 6.67 7.83
CA THR A 130 -1.96 5.80 6.98
C THR A 130 -2.82 4.74 6.30
N LYS A 131 -3.76 4.15 7.04
CA LYS A 131 -4.70 3.16 6.51
C LYS A 131 -5.60 3.75 5.41
N ASP A 132 -6.25 4.88 5.69
CA ASP A 132 -7.21 5.52 4.77
C ASP A 132 -6.53 6.11 3.52
N GLU A 133 -5.30 6.60 3.66
CA GLU A 133 -4.55 7.16 2.53
C GLU A 133 -3.94 6.07 1.64
N TYR A 134 -3.42 4.99 2.22
CA TYR A 134 -2.53 4.07 1.50
C TYR A 134 -3.03 2.64 1.36
N LEU A 135 -3.90 2.14 2.24
CA LEU A 135 -4.39 0.76 2.19
C LEU A 135 -5.80 0.66 1.63
N VAL A 136 -6.68 1.56 2.05
CA VAL A 136 -8.11 1.48 1.73
C VAL A 136 -8.57 2.69 0.92
N TYR A 137 -9.61 2.50 0.13
CA TYR A 137 -10.36 3.57 -0.49
C TYR A 137 -11.86 3.26 -0.41
N LYS A 138 -12.69 4.30 -0.43
CA LYS A 138 -14.15 4.14 -0.41
C LYS A 138 -14.68 4.18 -1.84
N GLU A 139 -15.49 3.20 -2.20
CA GLU A 139 -16.12 3.08 -3.51
C GLU A 139 -17.64 3.00 -3.36
N VAL A 140 -18.37 3.64 -4.27
CA VAL A 140 -19.84 3.53 -4.31
C VAL A 140 -20.18 2.40 -5.27
N ILE A 141 -20.78 1.33 -4.74
CA ILE A 141 -21.24 0.17 -5.51
C ILE A 141 -22.72 0.00 -5.23
N ASN A 142 -23.54 0.02 -6.28
CA ASN A 142 -25.01 -0.06 -6.17
C ASN A 142 -25.60 0.96 -5.16
N GLY A 143 -25.04 2.17 -5.13
CA GLY A 143 -25.50 3.26 -4.26
C GLY A 143 -25.02 3.18 -2.81
N GLN A 144 -24.24 2.16 -2.43
CA GLN A 144 -23.69 2.03 -1.08
C GLN A 144 -22.18 2.29 -1.06
N LEU A 145 -21.73 3.06 -0.06
CA LEU A 145 -20.31 3.30 0.18
C LEU A 145 -19.69 2.08 0.86
N GLN A 146 -18.73 1.45 0.20
CA GLN A 146 -18.03 0.27 0.70
C GLN A 146 -16.51 0.52 0.73
N PRO A 147 -15.81 0.15 1.81
CA PRO A 147 -14.35 0.18 1.82
C PRO A 147 -13.79 -0.93 0.94
N ARG A 148 -12.70 -0.62 0.23
CA ARG A 148 -11.97 -1.53 -0.67
C ARG A 148 -10.48 -1.38 -0.45
N LEU A 149 -9.74 -2.47 -0.56
CA LEU A 149 -8.28 -2.43 -0.58
C LEU A 149 -7.79 -1.83 -1.89
N ARG A 150 -6.77 -0.97 -1.83
CA ARG A 150 -6.16 -0.34 -3.02
C ARG A 150 -5.42 -1.34 -3.90
N LEU A 151 -4.92 -2.42 -3.30
CA LEU A 151 -4.36 -3.58 -4.01
C LEU A 151 -5.21 -4.81 -3.70
N THR A 152 -5.75 -5.44 -4.74
CA THR A 152 -6.38 -6.76 -4.62
C THR A 152 -5.49 -7.79 -5.30
N LEU A 153 -4.99 -8.77 -4.54
CA LEU A 153 -4.11 -9.81 -5.06
C LEU A 153 -4.85 -11.00 -5.66
N SER A 154 -4.08 -11.89 -6.29
CA SER A 154 -4.56 -13.12 -6.91
C SER A 154 -5.25 -14.03 -5.89
N LYS A 155 -6.07 -14.99 -6.36
CA LYS A 155 -6.80 -15.92 -5.46
C LYS A 155 -5.85 -16.77 -4.60
N ALA A 156 -4.60 -16.98 -5.03
CA ALA A 156 -3.60 -17.75 -4.28
C ALA A 156 -3.14 -17.00 -3.02
N ASP A 157 -2.94 -15.68 -3.12
CA ASP A 157 -2.50 -14.82 -2.00
C ASP A 157 -3.66 -14.17 -1.27
N HIS A 158 -4.87 -14.29 -1.83
CA HIS A 158 -6.06 -13.64 -1.33
C HIS A 158 -6.39 -14.03 0.11
N VAL A 159 -6.07 -15.23 0.57
CA VAL A 159 -6.30 -15.63 1.97
C VAL A 159 -5.36 -14.87 2.92
N PHE A 160 -4.07 -14.80 2.59
CA PHE A 160 -3.07 -14.08 3.40
C PHE A 160 -3.35 -12.57 3.46
N PHE A 161 -3.83 -11.98 2.36
CA PHE A 161 -4.21 -10.57 2.30
C PHE A 161 -5.68 -10.30 2.71
N GLU A 162 -6.51 -11.33 2.88
CA GLU A 162 -7.83 -11.24 3.53
C GLU A 162 -7.67 -11.09 5.04
N ASP A 163 -6.64 -11.67 5.65
CA ASP A 163 -6.34 -11.42 7.06
C ASP A 163 -5.99 -9.95 7.30
N LEU A 164 -5.46 -9.25 6.29
CA LEU A 164 -5.35 -7.77 6.30
C LEU A 164 -6.72 -7.06 6.28
N ARG A 165 -7.82 -7.72 5.91
CA ARG A 165 -9.18 -7.20 6.10
C ARG A 165 -9.70 -7.41 7.51
N GLY A 166 -9.04 -8.19 8.37
CA GLY A 166 -9.29 -8.14 9.81
C GLY A 166 -9.08 -6.73 10.40
N TYR A 167 -8.39 -5.87 9.66
CA TYR A 167 -8.26 -4.45 9.94
C TYR A 167 -9.36 -3.59 9.32
N LEU A 168 -10.25 -4.05 8.43
CA LEU A 168 -11.36 -3.26 7.85
C LEU A 168 -12.55 -3.17 8.80
#